data_AF-A0A3N9V200-F1
#
_entry.id   AF-A0A3N9V200-F1
#
_cell.length_a   1.000
_cell.length_b   1.000
_cell.length_c   1.000
_cell.angle_alpha   90.00
_cell.angle_beta   90.00
_cell.angle_gamma   90.00
#
_symmetry.space_group_name_H-M   'P 1'
#
loop_
_entity.id
_entity.type
_entity.pdbx_description
1 polymer ?
#
loop_
_entity_poly.entity_id
_entity_poly.type
_entity_poly.pdbx_seq_one_letter_code
_entity_poly.pdbx_strand_id
1 'polypeptide(L)'
;KSLEEKFVADGYGTERIPVMYNDFVIVGPSTDPAGIKGMTSATESLKKIAEKGVHFISRGDKSGTHVAEMDLWKKAGISPAGSWYEVYAKGSDGNAATLKYTDQKGAYTFIDRATYLSLQKSIKLAILVEKDEALLNFISVIPVNPKKFPKANYNDAMKFVQWLTSPDKGQKLIVDFGIDQYGSPLFFPNSPEWQALQGQK
;
A
#
# COMPACT_ATOMS: atom_id res chain seq x y z
N LYS A 1 1.17 -7.52 -6.79
CA LYS A 1 2.04 -8.32 -7.71
C LYS A 1 1.36 -9.57 -8.28
N SER A 2 1.07 -10.63 -7.50
CA SER A 2 0.54 -11.90 -8.06
C SER A 2 -0.78 -11.75 -8.84
N LEU A 3 -1.74 -10.97 -8.35
CA LEU A 3 -3.01 -10.70 -9.04
C LEU A 3 -2.81 -9.96 -10.38
N GLU A 4 -1.86 -9.04 -10.42
CA GLU A 4 -1.53 -8.28 -11.63
C GLU A 4 -0.80 -9.15 -12.66
N GLU A 5 0.11 -10.03 -12.21
CA GLU A 5 0.77 -11.00 -13.08
C GLU A 5 -0.24 -11.96 -13.68
N LYS A 6 -1.20 -12.43 -12.88
CA LYS A 6 -2.33 -13.22 -13.37
C LYS A 6 -3.18 -12.43 -14.37
N PHE A 7 -3.48 -11.17 -14.10
CA PHE A 7 -4.26 -10.32 -15.01
C PHE A 7 -3.58 -10.19 -16.40
N VAL A 8 -2.26 -10.03 -16.43
CA VAL A 8 -1.47 -10.02 -17.67
C VAL A 8 -1.43 -11.41 -18.32
N ALA A 9 -1.16 -12.47 -17.55
CA ALA A 9 -1.09 -13.85 -18.06
C ALA A 9 -2.42 -14.33 -18.67
N ASP A 10 -3.56 -13.93 -18.07
CA ASP A 10 -4.90 -14.20 -18.58
C ASP A 10 -5.26 -13.31 -19.80
N GLY A 11 -4.31 -12.48 -20.26
CA GLY A 11 -4.41 -11.66 -21.46
C GLY A 11 -5.26 -10.40 -21.30
N TYR A 12 -5.62 -9.99 -20.07
CA TYR A 12 -6.40 -8.79 -19.84
C TYR A 12 -5.58 -7.50 -19.98
N GLY A 13 -4.31 -7.56 -19.59
CA GLY A 13 -3.32 -6.50 -19.77
C GLY A 13 -2.20 -6.93 -20.70
N THR A 14 -1.43 -5.97 -21.22
CA THR A 14 -0.25 -6.27 -22.05
C THR A 14 0.98 -6.60 -21.22
N GLU A 15 1.31 -5.77 -20.23
CA GLU A 15 2.50 -5.91 -19.40
C GLU A 15 2.37 -5.10 -18.11
N ARG A 16 3.20 -5.42 -17.11
CA ARG A 16 3.32 -4.65 -15.86
C ARG A 16 4.47 -3.68 -15.97
N ILE A 17 4.18 -2.39 -15.91
CA ILE A 17 5.18 -1.32 -16.04
C ILE A 17 5.35 -0.64 -14.68
N PRO A 18 6.50 -0.78 -14.00
CA PRO A 18 6.77 -0.11 -12.74
C PRO A 18 6.66 1.42 -12.88
N VAL A 19 6.06 2.08 -11.88
CA VAL A 19 5.89 3.55 -11.89
C VAL A 19 6.50 4.17 -10.65
N MET A 20 6.10 3.69 -9.48
CA MET A 20 6.48 4.27 -8.20
C MET A 20 6.31 3.24 -7.09
N TYR A 21 6.75 3.58 -5.90
CA TYR A 21 6.36 2.90 -4.68
C TYR A 21 6.07 3.89 -3.56
N ASN A 22 5.29 3.46 -2.59
CA ASN A 22 5.30 4.02 -1.25
C ASN A 22 5.49 2.87 -0.26
N ASP A 23 5.11 3.07 0.99
CA ASP A 23 5.11 2.02 1.99
C ASP A 23 3.78 1.93 2.74
N PHE A 24 3.58 0.74 3.29
CA PHE A 24 2.59 0.47 4.32
C PHE A 24 3.17 0.76 5.70
N VAL A 25 2.28 0.95 6.66
CA VAL A 25 2.59 1.13 8.07
C VAL A 25 1.58 0.34 8.91
N ILE A 26 2.02 -0.10 10.07
CA ILE A 26 1.11 -0.61 11.10
C ILE A 26 0.87 0.53 12.07
N VAL A 27 -0.40 0.92 12.19
CA VAL A 27 -0.84 2.00 13.06
C VAL A 27 -1.68 1.42 14.19
N GLY A 28 -1.72 2.12 15.32
CA GLY A 28 -2.52 1.74 16.48
C GLY A 28 -2.60 2.85 17.51
N PRO A 29 -3.23 2.60 18.67
CA PRO A 29 -3.31 3.56 19.76
C PRO A 29 -1.93 3.97 20.25
N SER A 30 -1.76 5.24 20.64
CA SER A 30 -0.49 5.73 21.20
C SER A 30 -0.08 5.07 22.52
N THR A 31 -1.03 4.46 23.25
CA THR A 31 -0.76 3.66 24.44
C THR A 31 -0.13 2.30 24.12
N ASP A 32 -0.23 1.85 22.87
CA ASP A 32 0.36 0.63 22.33
C ASP A 32 0.24 -0.60 23.25
N PRO A 33 -0.99 -1.10 23.52
CA PRO A 33 -1.20 -2.27 24.38
C PRO A 33 -0.49 -3.55 23.90
N ALA A 34 -0.16 -3.67 22.61
CA ALA A 34 0.66 -4.76 22.08
C ALA A 34 2.17 -4.57 22.34
N GLY A 35 2.62 -3.34 22.59
CA GLY A 35 4.03 -3.01 22.79
C GLY A 35 4.88 -3.24 21.53
N ILE A 36 4.37 -2.88 20.35
CA ILE A 36 5.05 -3.05 19.06
C ILE A 36 5.79 -1.80 18.57
N LYS A 37 5.62 -0.66 19.24
CA LYS A 37 6.20 0.61 18.83
C LYS A 37 7.73 0.51 18.69
N GLY A 38 8.23 0.86 17.51
CA GLY A 38 9.67 0.85 17.21
C GLY A 38 10.23 -0.53 16.85
N MET A 39 9.40 -1.57 16.73
CA MET A 39 9.83 -2.83 16.15
C MET A 39 10.21 -2.64 14.67
N THR A 40 11.27 -3.32 14.24
CA THR A 40 11.79 -3.24 12.86
C THR A 40 11.23 -4.31 11.94
N SER A 41 10.59 -5.34 12.50
CA SER A 41 9.93 -6.41 11.74
C SER A 41 8.42 -6.28 11.84
N ALA A 42 7.77 -6.00 10.72
CA ALA A 42 6.33 -5.99 10.56
C ALA A 42 5.74 -7.37 10.90
N THR A 43 6.38 -8.43 10.42
CA THR A 43 5.95 -9.81 10.66
C THR A 43 5.94 -10.15 12.15
N GLU A 44 7.00 -9.82 12.89
CA GLU A 44 7.06 -10.06 14.34
C GLU A 44 6.07 -9.17 15.11
N SER A 45 5.81 -7.95 14.62
CA SER A 45 4.81 -7.09 15.25
C SER A 45 3.38 -7.63 15.12
N LEU A 46 3.05 -8.26 13.99
CA LEU A 46 1.76 -8.93 13.78
C LEU A 46 1.59 -10.14 14.69
N LYS A 47 2.66 -10.93 14.90
CA LYS A 47 2.67 -12.01 15.90
C LYS A 47 2.34 -11.48 17.29
N LYS A 48 2.99 -10.39 17.70
CA LYS A 48 2.76 -9.78 19.01
C LYS A 48 1.34 -9.24 19.18
N ILE A 49 0.77 -8.64 18.14
CA ILE A 49 -0.66 -8.24 18.12
C ILE A 49 -1.57 -9.45 18.37
N ALA A 50 -1.35 -10.55 17.63
CA ALA A 50 -2.15 -11.76 17.75
C ALA A 50 -1.99 -12.45 19.11
N GLU A 51 -0.77 -12.56 19.62
CA GLU A 51 -0.47 -13.12 20.95
C GLU A 51 -1.13 -12.35 22.08
N LYS A 52 -1.18 -11.02 21.96
CA LYS A 52 -1.85 -10.14 22.93
C LYS A 52 -3.37 -10.09 22.75
N GLY A 53 -3.88 -10.57 21.61
CA GLY A 53 -5.30 -10.52 21.27
C GLY A 53 -5.87 -9.11 21.29
N VAL A 54 -5.06 -8.10 20.92
CA VAL A 54 -5.54 -6.71 20.84
C VAL A 54 -6.32 -6.50 19.55
N HIS A 55 -7.30 -5.60 19.59
CA HIS A 55 -8.20 -5.37 18.48
C HIS A 55 -7.45 -4.91 17.22
N PHE A 56 -7.57 -5.66 16.13
CA PHE A 56 -7.02 -5.38 14.82
C PHE A 56 -8.16 -5.33 13.81
N ILE A 57 -8.17 -4.29 12.99
CA ILE A 57 -9.17 -4.10 11.94
C ILE A 57 -8.51 -4.34 10.59
N SER A 58 -9.14 -5.21 9.80
CA SER A 58 -8.81 -5.43 8.41
C SER A 58 -9.83 -4.78 7.49
N ARG A 59 -9.34 -4.35 6.33
CA ARG A 59 -10.17 -3.94 5.19
C ARG A 59 -11.06 -5.08 4.70
N GLY A 60 -10.56 -6.31 4.62
CA GLY A 60 -11.31 -7.48 4.13
C GLY A 60 -11.91 -7.39 2.72
N ASP A 61 -11.47 -6.46 1.87
CA ASP A 61 -12.16 -6.08 0.62
C ASP A 61 -11.46 -6.56 -0.66
N LYS A 62 -10.41 -7.39 -0.52
CA LYS A 62 -9.55 -7.89 -1.62
C LYS A 62 -8.80 -6.79 -2.40
N SER A 63 -8.70 -5.59 -1.84
CA SER A 63 -7.82 -4.53 -2.38
C SER A 63 -6.34 -4.89 -2.25
N GLY A 64 -5.46 -4.12 -2.90
CA GLY A 64 -4.01 -4.25 -2.74
C GLY A 64 -3.55 -4.18 -1.28
N THR A 65 -4.16 -3.30 -0.47
CA THR A 65 -3.87 -3.21 0.98
C THR A 65 -4.27 -4.49 1.70
N HIS A 66 -5.47 -5.02 1.44
CA HIS A 66 -5.91 -6.27 2.06
C HIS A 66 -5.04 -7.46 1.65
N VAL A 67 -4.66 -7.54 0.37
CA VAL A 67 -3.77 -8.60 -0.12
C VAL A 67 -2.39 -8.52 0.54
N ALA A 68 -1.81 -7.32 0.66
CA ALA A 68 -0.54 -7.12 1.34
C ALA A 68 -0.60 -7.45 2.84
N GLU A 69 -1.69 -7.10 3.51
CA GLU A 69 -1.97 -7.51 4.89
C GLU A 69 -1.98 -9.04 5.02
N MET A 70 -2.73 -9.73 4.16
CA MET A 70 -2.83 -11.20 4.16
C MET A 70 -1.49 -11.87 3.89
N ASP A 71 -0.67 -11.32 2.99
CA ASP A 71 0.67 -11.82 2.71
C ASP A 71 1.57 -11.71 3.96
N LEU A 72 1.45 -10.63 4.74
CA LEU A 72 2.20 -10.47 5.99
C LEU A 72 1.72 -11.42 7.09
N TRP A 73 0.42 -11.61 7.26
CA TRP A 73 -0.12 -12.61 8.19
C TRP A 73 0.36 -14.01 7.84
N LYS A 74 0.37 -14.36 6.55
CA LYS A 74 0.90 -15.64 6.08
C LYS A 74 2.39 -15.79 6.39
N LYS A 75 3.20 -14.75 6.16
CA LYS A 75 4.63 -14.74 6.53
C LYS A 75 4.83 -14.87 8.05
N ALA A 76 3.91 -14.35 8.84
CA ALA A 76 3.91 -14.52 10.30
C ALA A 76 3.52 -15.94 10.74
N GLY A 77 3.04 -16.80 9.83
CA GLY A 77 2.53 -18.12 10.15
C GLY A 77 1.17 -18.08 10.86
N ILE A 78 0.44 -16.97 10.74
CA ILE A 78 -0.82 -16.72 11.44
C ILE A 78 -1.95 -16.66 10.43
N SER A 79 -3.02 -17.40 10.70
CA SER A 79 -4.33 -17.17 10.07
C SER A 79 -5.18 -16.37 11.06
N PRO A 80 -5.32 -15.03 10.88
CA PRO A 80 -5.96 -14.19 11.87
C PRO A 80 -7.45 -14.52 11.96
N ALA A 81 -7.92 -14.78 13.18
CA ALA A 81 -9.30 -15.17 13.47
C ALA A 81 -9.65 -14.91 14.93
N GLY A 82 -10.95 -14.87 15.23
CA GLY A 82 -11.49 -14.66 16.57
C GLY A 82 -11.90 -13.22 16.82
N SER A 83 -12.26 -12.90 18.07
CA SER A 83 -12.87 -11.62 18.45
C SER A 83 -11.93 -10.42 18.35
N TRP A 84 -10.61 -10.64 18.36
CA TRP A 84 -9.62 -9.57 18.26
C TRP A 84 -9.39 -9.13 16.80
N TYR A 85 -9.72 -9.96 15.81
CA TYR A 85 -9.54 -9.64 14.39
C TYR A 85 -10.88 -9.34 13.73
N GLU A 86 -11.12 -8.07 13.39
CA GLU A 86 -12.37 -7.61 12.81
C GLU A 86 -12.20 -7.27 11.33
N VAL A 87 -13.00 -7.89 10.47
CA VAL A 87 -13.17 -7.44 9.09
C VAL A 87 -14.18 -6.29 9.08
N TYR A 88 -13.73 -5.09 8.70
CA TYR A 88 -14.62 -3.94 8.63
C TYR A 88 -15.64 -4.10 7.50
N ALA A 89 -16.93 -4.08 7.84
CA ALA A 89 -18.02 -4.30 6.88
C ALA A 89 -18.05 -3.28 5.73
N LYS A 90 -17.48 -2.08 5.91
CA LYS A 90 -17.34 -1.06 4.85
C LYS A 90 -15.90 -0.87 4.39
N GLY A 91 -15.07 -1.91 4.49
CA GLY A 91 -13.69 -1.84 4.01
C GLY A 91 -13.58 -1.51 2.52
N SER A 92 -14.60 -1.83 1.72
CA SER A 92 -14.67 -1.44 0.30
C SER A 92 -14.79 0.06 0.05
N ASP A 93 -15.13 0.85 1.07
CA ASP A 93 -15.08 2.33 1.00
C ASP A 93 -13.63 2.85 1.04
N GLY A 94 -12.65 1.98 1.22
CA GLY A 94 -11.22 2.27 1.05
C GLY A 94 -10.44 2.52 2.34
N ASN A 95 -9.17 2.90 2.17
CA ASN A 95 -8.22 3.10 3.27
C ASN A 95 -8.67 4.22 4.22
N ALA A 96 -9.17 5.34 3.70
CA ALA A 96 -9.56 6.48 4.53
C ALA A 96 -10.74 6.15 5.46
N ALA A 97 -11.75 5.43 4.97
CA ALA A 97 -12.90 4.99 5.76
C ALA A 97 -12.48 4.00 6.85
N THR A 98 -11.60 3.05 6.49
CA THR A 98 -11.08 2.04 7.42
C THR A 98 -10.24 2.68 8.51
N LEU A 99 -9.32 3.58 8.16
CA LEU A 99 -8.46 4.24 9.15
C LEU A 99 -9.27 5.08 10.16
N LYS A 100 -10.30 5.79 9.71
CA LYS A 100 -11.22 6.53 10.59
C LYS A 100 -11.98 5.60 11.52
N TYR A 101 -12.44 4.46 11.01
CA TYR A 101 -13.12 3.45 11.82
C TYR A 101 -12.17 2.84 12.86
N THR A 102 -10.93 2.52 12.46
CA THR A 102 -9.89 2.04 13.37
C THR A 102 -9.59 3.04 14.48
N ASP A 103 -9.53 4.33 14.15
CA ASP A 103 -9.33 5.39 15.14
C ASP A 103 -10.48 5.44 16.17
N GLN A 104 -11.73 5.38 15.69
CA GLN A 104 -12.91 5.34 16.57
C GLN A 104 -12.91 4.14 17.52
N LYS A 105 -12.35 3.01 17.09
CA LYS A 105 -12.25 1.79 17.89
C LYS A 105 -11.04 1.77 18.82
N GLY A 106 -10.05 2.64 18.61
CA GLY A 106 -8.77 2.54 19.30
C GLY A 106 -8.10 1.20 19.02
N ALA A 107 -8.11 0.77 17.76
CA ALA A 107 -7.61 -0.52 17.31
C ALA A 107 -6.34 -0.38 16.47
N TYR A 108 -5.75 -1.51 16.10
CA TYR A 108 -4.62 -1.60 15.16
C TYR A 108 -5.13 -1.79 13.73
N THR A 109 -4.39 -1.31 12.73
CA THR A 109 -4.63 -1.65 11.32
C THR A 109 -3.33 -1.59 10.52
N PHE A 110 -3.34 -2.29 9.39
CA PHE A 110 -2.34 -2.15 8.34
C PHE A 110 -2.86 -1.19 7.26
N ILE A 111 -2.11 -0.14 6.90
CA ILE A 111 -2.58 0.92 6.01
C ILE A 111 -1.43 1.53 5.19
N ASP A 112 -1.71 2.14 4.04
CA ASP A 112 -0.70 2.90 3.30
C ASP A 112 -0.37 4.24 3.99
N ARG A 113 0.91 4.63 3.98
CA ARG A 113 1.37 5.85 4.66
C ARG A 113 0.71 7.11 4.13
N ALA A 114 0.46 7.21 2.83
CA ALA A 114 -0.15 8.39 2.24
C ALA A 114 -1.55 8.65 2.80
N THR A 115 -2.36 7.60 2.95
CA THR A 115 -3.66 7.71 3.63
C THR A 115 -3.49 8.15 5.08
N TYR A 116 -2.56 7.56 5.83
CA TYR A 116 -2.30 8.00 7.22
C TYR A 116 -1.96 9.49 7.30
N LEU A 117 -1.01 9.96 6.48
CA LEU A 117 -0.59 11.37 6.48
C LEU A 117 -1.74 12.31 6.09
N SER A 118 -2.58 11.92 5.13
CA SER A 118 -3.74 12.71 4.73
C SER A 118 -4.79 12.89 5.84
N LEU A 119 -4.85 11.95 6.78
CA LEU A 119 -5.81 11.94 7.90
C LEU A 119 -5.17 12.25 9.25
N GLN A 120 -3.84 12.41 9.33
CA GLN A 120 -3.08 12.49 10.59
C GLN A 120 -3.62 13.56 11.55
N LYS A 121 -4.08 14.71 11.03
CA LYS A 121 -4.65 15.81 11.84
C LYS A 121 -6.04 15.50 12.40
N SER A 122 -6.71 14.47 11.89
CA SER A 122 -8.10 14.10 12.21
C SER A 122 -8.23 12.79 12.99
N ILE A 123 -7.12 12.12 13.29
CA ILE A 123 -7.06 10.84 14.00
C ILE A 123 -6.07 10.94 15.18
N LYS A 124 -6.18 10.01 16.12
CA LYS A 124 -5.31 9.86 17.31
C LYS A 124 -4.36 8.66 17.21
N LEU A 125 -4.57 7.78 16.24
CA LEU A 125 -3.67 6.66 15.96
C LEU A 125 -2.27 7.17 15.59
N ALA A 126 -1.26 6.41 15.97
CA ALA A 126 0.13 6.66 15.64
C ALA A 126 0.68 5.55 14.75
N ILE A 127 1.67 5.87 13.92
CA ILE A 127 2.54 4.86 13.31
C ILE A 127 3.34 4.18 14.42
N LEU A 128 3.27 2.85 14.48
CA LEU A 128 3.97 2.04 15.48
C LEU A 128 5.11 1.22 14.84
N VAL A 129 4.90 0.72 13.62
CA VAL A 129 5.90 -0.04 12.85
C VAL A 129 5.93 0.47 11.41
N GLU A 130 7.13 0.69 10.91
CA GLU A 130 7.43 1.24 9.59
C GLU A 130 8.83 0.80 9.12
N LYS A 131 9.15 1.05 7.84
CA LYS A 131 10.49 0.88 7.24
C LYS A 131 11.01 -0.56 7.12
N ASP A 132 10.21 -1.56 7.47
CA ASP A 132 10.47 -2.94 7.05
C ASP A 132 10.30 -3.05 5.52
N GLU A 133 11.24 -3.70 4.83
CA GLU A 133 11.16 -3.95 3.38
C GLU A 133 9.87 -4.68 2.99
N ALA A 134 9.33 -5.50 3.88
CA ALA A 134 8.06 -6.20 3.69
C ALA A 134 6.85 -5.25 3.62
N LEU A 135 7.03 -3.97 4.00
CA LEU A 135 6.02 -2.92 3.91
C LEU A 135 6.11 -2.11 2.60
N LEU A 136 7.12 -2.34 1.75
CA LEU A 136 7.22 -1.64 0.47
C LEU A 136 6.02 -1.98 -0.42
N ASN A 137 5.39 -0.94 -0.96
CA ASN A 137 4.21 -1.03 -1.79
C ASN A 137 4.52 -0.53 -3.21
N PHE A 138 4.84 -1.47 -4.11
CA PHE A 138 5.15 -1.17 -5.50
C PHE A 138 3.90 -1.01 -6.35
N ILE A 139 3.85 0.07 -7.12
CA ILE A 139 2.74 0.43 -7.99
C ILE A 139 3.19 0.32 -9.43
N SER A 140 2.35 -0.32 -10.25
CA SER A 140 2.58 -0.50 -11.69
C SER A 140 1.36 -0.05 -12.47
N VAL A 141 1.60 0.42 -13.70
CA VAL A 141 0.55 0.65 -14.69
C VAL A 141 0.49 -0.55 -15.64
N ILE A 142 -0.73 -0.95 -16.02
CA ILE A 142 -0.97 -2.11 -16.89
C ILE A 142 -1.92 -1.66 -18.01
N PRO A 143 -1.42 -1.44 -19.23
CA PRO A 143 -2.28 -1.13 -20.37
C PRO A 143 -3.21 -2.30 -20.68
N VAL A 144 -4.49 -2.01 -20.94
CA VAL A 144 -5.49 -3.02 -21.32
C VAL A 144 -5.12 -3.60 -22.67
N ASN A 145 -5.17 -4.94 -22.81
CA ASN A 145 -4.79 -5.62 -24.03
C ASN A 145 -5.77 -5.36 -25.19
N PRO A 146 -5.37 -4.65 -26.27
CA PRO A 146 -6.28 -4.33 -27.37
C PRO A 146 -6.62 -5.56 -28.22
N LYS A 147 -5.82 -6.63 -28.17
CA LYS A 147 -6.14 -7.89 -28.87
C LYS A 147 -7.37 -8.57 -28.27
N LYS A 148 -7.50 -8.50 -26.93
CA LYS A 148 -8.65 -9.06 -26.19
C LYS A 148 -9.80 -8.05 -26.10
N PHE A 149 -9.49 -6.76 -26.03
CA PHE A 149 -10.45 -5.66 -25.92
C PHE A 149 -10.25 -4.63 -27.04
N PRO A 150 -10.78 -4.87 -28.25
CA PRO A 150 -10.53 -4.01 -29.42
C PRO A 150 -11.00 -2.56 -29.28
N LYS A 151 -11.90 -2.27 -28.32
CA LYS A 151 -12.39 -0.92 -28.02
C LYS A 151 -11.51 -0.14 -27.04
N ALA A 152 -10.48 -0.77 -26.47
CA ALA A 152 -9.56 -0.10 -25.57
C ALA A 152 -8.79 1.00 -26.31
N ASN A 153 -8.70 2.21 -25.73
CA ASN A 153 -7.89 3.28 -26.27
C ASN A 153 -6.40 3.05 -25.98
N TYR A 154 -5.83 2.03 -26.62
CA TYR A 154 -4.48 1.58 -26.34
C TYR A 154 -3.41 2.62 -26.71
N ASN A 155 -3.60 3.31 -27.85
CA ASN A 155 -2.60 4.26 -28.34
C ASN A 155 -2.43 5.44 -27.38
N ASP A 156 -3.52 6.02 -26.87
CA ASP A 156 -3.41 7.12 -25.90
C ASP A 156 -3.01 6.62 -24.51
N ALA A 157 -3.42 5.40 -24.12
CA ALA A 157 -2.91 4.77 -22.90
C ALA A 157 -1.38 4.65 -22.93
N MET A 158 -0.79 4.25 -24.06
CA MET A 158 0.67 4.16 -24.19
C MET A 158 1.36 5.53 -24.18
N LYS A 159 0.75 6.58 -24.75
CA LYS A 159 1.27 7.96 -24.59
C LYS A 159 1.29 8.39 -23.13
N PHE A 160 0.23 8.06 -22.38
CA PHE A 160 0.17 8.32 -20.95
C PHE A 160 1.23 7.53 -20.19
N VAL A 161 1.42 6.24 -20.48
CA VAL A 161 2.48 5.42 -19.89
C VAL A 161 3.86 6.05 -20.13
N GLN A 162 4.17 6.42 -21.37
CA GLN A 162 5.45 7.05 -21.72
C GLN A 162 5.68 8.36 -20.98
N TRP A 163 4.64 9.18 -20.85
CA TRP A 163 4.71 10.42 -20.07
C TRP A 163 4.91 10.13 -18.57
N LEU A 164 4.22 9.13 -18.04
CA LEU A 164 4.24 8.76 -16.62
C LEU A 164 5.59 8.17 -16.18
N THR A 165 6.23 7.38 -17.05
CA THR A 165 7.54 6.75 -16.79
C THR A 165 8.73 7.63 -17.16
N SER A 166 8.52 8.72 -17.91
CA SER A 166 9.62 9.64 -18.27
C SER A 166 10.23 10.32 -17.03
N PRO A 167 11.57 10.26 -16.87
CA PRO A 167 12.27 10.86 -15.73
C PRO A 167 12.05 12.36 -15.55
N ASP A 168 11.95 13.09 -16.66
CA ASP A 168 11.79 14.54 -16.74
C ASP A 168 10.32 15.01 -16.65
N LYS A 169 9.35 14.08 -16.65
CA LYS A 169 7.91 14.38 -16.64
C LYS A 169 7.20 13.73 -15.46
N GLY A 170 6.55 12.58 -15.67
CA GLY A 170 5.73 11.92 -14.66
C GLY A 170 6.51 11.54 -13.42
N GLN A 171 7.74 11.02 -13.58
CA GLN A 171 8.59 10.65 -12.44
C GLN A 171 9.06 11.88 -11.65
N LYS A 172 9.36 13.00 -12.34
CA LYS A 172 9.68 14.27 -11.66
C LYS A 172 8.51 14.75 -10.80
N LEU A 173 7.28 14.65 -11.29
CA LEU A 173 6.10 15.00 -10.49
C LEU A 173 5.94 14.09 -9.27
N ILE A 174 6.27 12.80 -9.39
CA ILE A 174 6.23 11.84 -8.28
C ILE A 174 7.22 12.24 -7.17
N VAL A 175 8.43 12.67 -7.52
CA VAL A 175 9.45 13.12 -6.55
C VAL A 175 8.92 14.26 -5.68
N ASP A 176 8.25 15.23 -6.29
CA ASP A 176 7.84 16.46 -5.62
C ASP A 176 6.47 16.29 -4.90
N PHE A 177 5.73 15.22 -5.17
CA PHE A 177 4.35 15.05 -4.73
C PHE A 177 4.22 14.91 -3.20
N GLY A 178 3.52 15.86 -2.60
CA GLY A 178 3.17 15.87 -1.18
C GLY A 178 4.18 16.56 -0.27
N ILE A 179 5.35 16.98 -0.79
CA ILE A 179 6.38 17.65 0.02
C ILE A 179 5.83 18.92 0.69
N ASP A 180 5.18 19.79 -0.08
CA ASP A 180 4.68 21.08 0.45
C ASP A 180 3.63 20.90 1.56
N GLN A 181 2.86 19.81 1.52
CA GLN A 181 1.76 19.57 2.45
C GLN A 181 2.17 18.72 3.66
N TYR A 182 3.08 17.77 3.48
CA TYR A 182 3.44 16.75 4.47
C TYR A 182 4.91 16.78 4.89
N GLY A 183 5.72 17.68 4.33
CA GLY A 183 7.14 17.83 4.62
C GLY A 183 8.03 16.69 4.08
N SER A 184 7.44 15.76 3.33
CA SER A 184 8.13 14.60 2.74
C SER A 184 7.37 14.10 1.51
N PRO A 185 8.06 13.44 0.55
CA PRO A 185 7.40 12.83 -0.60
C PRO A 185 6.49 11.69 -0.16
N LEU A 186 5.30 11.60 -0.76
CA LEU A 186 4.35 10.49 -0.49
C LEU A 186 4.65 9.23 -1.30
N PHE A 187 5.35 9.39 -2.41
CA PHE A 187 5.71 8.33 -3.34
C PHE A 187 7.14 8.53 -3.84
N PHE A 188 7.77 7.44 -4.25
CA PHE A 188 9.13 7.42 -4.77
C PHE A 188 9.11 6.86 -6.19
N PRO A 189 9.76 7.53 -7.15
CA PRO A 189 9.81 7.09 -8.55
C PRO A 189 10.51 5.73 -8.69
N ASN A 190 10.01 4.90 -9.61
CA ASN A 190 10.49 3.53 -9.79
C ASN A 190 10.33 3.01 -11.23
N SER A 191 10.16 3.89 -12.21
CA SER A 191 10.16 3.47 -13.62
C SER A 191 11.52 2.89 -14.05
N PRO A 192 11.56 2.00 -15.06
CA PRO A 192 12.81 1.48 -15.61
C PRO A 192 13.79 2.58 -16.05
N GLU A 193 13.29 3.62 -16.72
CA GLU A 193 14.09 4.75 -17.19
C GLU A 193 14.63 5.57 -16.01
N TRP A 194 13.84 5.77 -14.95
CA TRP A 194 14.32 6.41 -13.73
C TRP A 194 15.44 5.60 -13.06
N GLN A 195 15.24 4.29 -12.90
CA GLN A 195 16.23 3.40 -12.28
C GLN A 195 17.54 3.38 -13.07
N ALA A 196 17.47 3.37 -14.40
CA ALA A 196 18.64 3.44 -15.28
C ALA A 196 19.47 4.72 -15.06
N LEU A 197 18.83 5.86 -14.79
CA LEU A 197 19.52 7.11 -14.48
C LEU A 197 20.15 7.12 -13.08
N GLN A 198 19.55 6.45 -12.10
CA GLN A 198 20.12 6.35 -10.75
C GLN A 198 21.35 5.43 -10.72
N GLY A 199 21.34 4.34 -11.50
CA GLY A 199 22.47 3.41 -11.60
C GLY A 199 23.68 3.94 -12.39
N GLN A 200 23.57 5.12 -12.99
CA GLN A 200 24.67 5.82 -13.67
C GLN A 200 25.37 6.85 -12.76
N LYS A 201 24.91 7.02 -11.52
CA LYS A 201 25.51 7.88 -10.49
C LYS A 201 26.19 7.05 -9.42
#